data_AF-A0A2R4WLM8-F1
#
_entry.id   AF-A0A2R4WLM8-F1
#
_cell.length_a   1.000
_cell.length_b   1.000
_cell.length_c   1.000
_cell.angle_alpha   90.00
_cell.angle_beta   90.00
_cell.angle_gamma   90.00
#
_symmetry.space_group_name_H-M   'P 1'
#
loop_
_entity.id
_entity.type
_entity.pdbx_description
1 polymer ?
#
loop_
_entity_poly.entity_id
_entity_poly.type
_entity_poly.pdbx_seq_one_letter_code
_entity_poly.pdbx_strand_id
1 'polypeptide(L)'
;MTLSAAPWIALLQEIVITAVIPAAAAYAIQAIRKVYPWAALFLTQSRVEQMANAVTEYAINAVPGAVKEGKLSINVGSAVIAKAVQRAVDAAPAKALEAAGGEAGLAEIVFRKLNLEDDANEHNTLAPVVAQLPRTR
;
A
#
# COMPACT_ATOMS: atom_id res chain seq x y z
N MET A 1 38.77 -38.40 34.40
CA MET A 1 38.09 -39.18 33.35
C MET A 1 37.66 -38.22 32.26
N THR A 2 38.12 -38.48 31.05
CA THR A 2 37.91 -37.66 29.85
C THR A 2 36.44 -37.62 29.45
N LEU A 3 35.94 -36.44 29.09
CA LEU A 3 34.62 -36.24 28.49
C LEU A 3 34.55 -37.05 27.19
N SER A 4 33.76 -38.13 27.17
CA SER A 4 33.28 -38.75 25.93
C SER A 4 31.78 -38.53 25.89
N ALA A 5 31.40 -37.33 25.46
CA ALA A 5 30.03 -36.96 25.16
C ALA A 5 29.42 -37.99 24.21
N ALA A 6 28.21 -38.41 24.56
CA ALA A 6 27.56 -39.60 24.06
C ALA A 6 27.47 -39.66 22.51
N PRO A 7 27.77 -40.83 21.90
CA PRO A 7 27.96 -41.01 20.45
C PRO A 7 26.68 -40.88 19.59
N TRP A 8 25.56 -40.46 20.16
CA TRP A 8 24.29 -40.26 19.45
C TRP A 8 24.17 -38.86 18.80
N ILE A 9 24.95 -37.87 19.25
CA ILE A 9 24.92 -36.51 18.68
C ILE A 9 25.57 -36.48 17.29
N ALA A 10 26.60 -37.32 17.05
CA ALA A 10 27.25 -37.44 15.74
C ALA A 10 26.34 -38.11 14.69
N LEU A 11 25.51 -39.07 15.09
CA LEU A 11 24.53 -39.74 14.21
C LEU A 11 23.41 -38.81 13.72
N LEU A 12 23.08 -37.77 14.49
CA LEU A 12 22.08 -36.76 14.09
C LEU A 12 22.63 -35.74 13.08
N GLN A 13 23.95 -35.59 12.93
CA GLN A 13 24.52 -34.62 11.99
C GLN A 13 24.55 -35.13 10.55
N GLU A 14 24.64 -36.45 10.33
CA GLU A 14 24.85 -37.02 8.99
C GLU A 14 23.53 -37.33 8.24
N ILE A 15 22.42 -37.57 8.96
CA ILE A 15 21.10 -37.88 8.37
C ILE A 15 20.24 -36.62 8.12
N VAL A 16 20.54 -35.52 8.80
CA VAL A 16 19.65 -34.34 8.82
C VAL A 16 19.85 -33.40 7.61
N ILE A 17 20.98 -33.48 6.90
CA ILE A 17 21.34 -32.49 5.88
C ILE A 17 20.67 -32.75 4.52
N THR A 18 20.35 -34.00 4.16
CA THR A 18 19.99 -34.35 2.77
C THR A 18 18.50 -34.50 2.47
N ALA A 19 17.63 -34.73 3.47
CA ALA A 19 16.20 -34.98 3.23
C ALA A 19 15.25 -34.05 4.00
N VAL A 20 15.62 -33.67 5.23
CA VAL A 20 14.73 -32.89 6.10
C VAL A 20 14.67 -31.42 5.68
N ILE A 21 15.80 -30.81 5.33
CA ILE A 21 15.85 -29.40 4.88
C ILE A 21 15.11 -29.19 3.54
N PRO A 22 15.31 -30.01 2.49
CA PRO A 22 14.57 -29.84 1.23
C PRO A 22 13.07 -30.05 1.39
N ALA A 23 12.64 -31.01 2.22
CA ALA A 23 11.23 -31.27 2.47
C ALA A 23 10.56 -30.13 3.25
N ALA A 24 11.24 -29.60 4.29
CA ALA A 24 10.76 -28.44 5.03
C ALA A 24 10.70 -27.18 4.15
N ALA A 25 11.72 -26.96 3.31
CA ALA A 25 11.74 -25.84 2.36
C ALA A 25 10.64 -25.98 1.30
N ALA A 26 10.45 -27.16 0.73
CA ALA A 26 9.37 -27.43 -0.22
C ALA A 26 7.99 -27.23 0.41
N TYR A 27 7.80 -27.68 1.65
CA TYR A 27 6.58 -27.48 2.41
C TYR A 27 6.33 -26.00 2.72
N ALA A 28 7.36 -25.27 3.15
CA ALA A 28 7.28 -23.83 3.38
C ALA A 28 6.96 -23.06 2.09
N ILE A 29 7.60 -23.39 0.96
CA ILE A 29 7.32 -22.80 -0.35
C ILE A 29 5.90 -23.12 -0.81
N GLN A 30 5.40 -24.34 -0.61
CA GLN A 30 4.02 -24.69 -0.93
C GLN A 30 3.01 -23.97 -0.03
N ALA A 31 3.29 -23.87 1.27
CA ALA A 31 2.46 -23.11 2.20
C ALA A 31 2.43 -21.63 1.82
N ILE A 32 3.58 -21.03 1.50
CA ILE A 32 3.67 -19.66 1.00
C ILE A 32 2.87 -19.52 -0.30
N ARG A 33 3.07 -20.39 -1.30
CA ARG A 33 2.34 -20.32 -2.58
C ARG A 33 0.83 -20.52 -2.45
N LYS A 34 0.37 -21.22 -1.41
CA LYS A 34 -1.06 -21.43 -1.15
C LYS A 34 -1.70 -20.27 -0.40
N VAL A 35 -0.95 -19.62 0.48
CA VAL A 35 -1.42 -18.47 1.28
C VAL A 35 -1.26 -17.14 0.53
N TYR A 36 -0.20 -16.97 -0.27
CA TYR A 36 0.13 -15.74 -1.00
C TYR A 36 -1.00 -15.22 -1.93
N PRO A 37 -1.72 -16.06 -2.68
CA PRO A 37 -2.84 -15.60 -3.52
C PRO A 37 -3.98 -15.01 -2.69
N TRP A 38 -4.24 -15.55 -1.50
CA TRP A 38 -5.31 -15.08 -0.60
C TRP A 38 -4.86 -13.88 0.23
N ALA A 39 -3.61 -13.88 0.73
CA ALA A 39 -3.03 -12.74 1.45
C ALA A 39 -2.90 -11.49 0.57
N ALA A 40 -2.60 -11.65 -0.73
CA ALA A 40 -2.62 -10.55 -1.69
C ALA A 40 -4.03 -9.99 -1.95
N LEU A 41 -5.08 -10.81 -1.81
CA LEU A 41 -6.47 -10.38 -1.98
C LEU A 41 -7.06 -9.70 -0.74
N PHE A 42 -6.60 -10.02 0.47
CA PHE A 42 -7.02 -9.35 1.71
C PHE A 42 -6.22 -8.07 2.04
N LEU A 43 -5.09 -7.84 1.36
CA LEU A 43 -4.25 -6.66 1.54
C LEU A 43 -4.53 -5.51 0.57
N THR A 44 -5.52 -5.63 -0.31
CA THR A 44 -5.72 -4.63 -1.38
C THR A 44 -6.78 -3.61 -1.02
N GLN A 45 -8.02 -3.98 -0.66
CA GLN A 45 -9.05 -2.95 -0.46
C GLN A 45 -8.91 -2.18 0.86
N SER A 46 -8.84 -2.87 2.00
CA SER A 46 -8.73 -2.19 3.32
C SER A 46 -7.44 -1.38 3.45
N ARG A 47 -6.33 -1.83 2.85
CA ARG A 47 -5.06 -1.08 2.87
C ARG A 47 -5.07 0.11 1.92
N VAL A 48 -5.72 -0.01 0.75
CA VAL A 48 -5.93 1.13 -0.16
C VAL A 48 -6.78 2.19 0.54
N GLU A 49 -7.87 1.80 1.20
CA GLU A 49 -8.71 2.73 1.96
C GLU A 49 -7.97 3.38 3.13
N GLN A 50 -7.21 2.60 3.93
CA GLN A 50 -6.41 3.13 5.03
C GLN A 50 -5.35 4.11 4.54
N MET A 51 -4.65 3.77 3.46
CA MET A 51 -3.68 4.64 2.80
C MET A 51 -4.35 5.91 2.30
N ALA A 52 -5.44 5.78 1.53
CA ALA A 52 -6.19 6.91 0.97
C ALA A 52 -6.69 7.85 2.08
N ASN A 53 -7.22 7.30 3.18
CA ASN A 53 -7.62 8.09 4.35
C ASN A 53 -6.43 8.85 4.94
N ALA A 54 -5.30 8.16 5.19
CA ALA A 54 -4.13 8.76 5.80
C ALA A 54 -3.52 9.88 4.95
N VAL A 55 -3.41 9.68 3.64
CA VAL A 55 -2.85 10.70 2.74
C VAL A 55 -3.82 11.86 2.51
N THR A 56 -5.14 11.60 2.49
CA THR A 56 -6.17 12.65 2.41
C THR A 56 -6.16 13.52 3.65
N GLU A 57 -6.13 12.91 4.84
CA GLU A 57 -6.09 13.64 6.10
C GLU A 57 -4.82 14.48 6.23
N TYR A 58 -3.67 13.91 5.86
CA TYR A 58 -2.43 14.67 5.79
C TYR A 58 -2.57 15.87 4.83
N ALA A 59 -3.11 15.64 3.63
CA ALA A 59 -3.23 16.69 2.62
C ALA A 59 -4.17 17.82 3.05
N ILE A 60 -5.31 17.51 3.66
CA ILE A 60 -6.22 18.51 4.23
C ILE A 60 -5.51 19.34 5.30
N ASN A 61 -4.71 18.71 6.17
CA ASN A 61 -3.98 19.43 7.20
C ASN A 61 -2.80 20.25 6.66
N ALA A 62 -2.22 19.84 5.53
CA ALA A 62 -1.05 20.47 4.94
C ALA A 62 -1.40 21.61 3.97
N VAL A 63 -2.62 21.66 3.43
CA VAL A 63 -3.05 22.68 2.48
C VAL A 63 -3.76 23.83 3.22
N PRO A 64 -3.24 25.07 3.15
CA PRO A 64 -3.90 26.23 3.75
C PRO A 64 -5.31 26.44 3.19
N GLY A 65 -6.27 26.67 4.08
CA GLY A 65 -7.68 26.85 3.71
C GLY A 65 -8.46 25.56 3.47
N ALA A 66 -7.83 24.39 3.58
CA ALA A 66 -8.54 23.12 3.60
C ALA A 66 -9.13 22.84 5.00
N VAL A 67 -10.44 22.59 5.04
CA VAL A 67 -11.19 22.28 6.26
C VAL A 67 -11.88 20.94 6.07
N LYS A 68 -11.59 19.97 6.95
CA LYS A 68 -12.06 18.58 6.83
C LYS A 68 -13.59 18.45 6.75
N GLU A 69 -14.29 19.26 7.53
CA GLU A 69 -15.76 19.26 7.61
C GLU A 69 -16.40 20.39 6.78
N GLY A 70 -15.60 21.27 6.17
CA GLY A 70 -16.06 22.40 5.38
C GLY A 70 -16.06 22.09 3.88
N LYS A 71 -16.91 22.80 3.11
CA LYS A 71 -16.84 22.76 1.65
C LYS A 71 -15.52 23.36 1.18
N LEU A 72 -14.70 22.56 0.51
CA LEU A 72 -13.47 22.99 -0.12
C LEU A 72 -13.79 23.62 -1.49
N SER A 73 -13.19 24.78 -1.77
CA SER A 73 -13.27 25.36 -3.11
C SER A 73 -12.54 24.49 -4.14
N ILE A 74 -12.88 24.63 -5.42
CA ILE A 74 -12.25 23.89 -6.53
C ILE A 74 -10.71 23.94 -6.46
N ASN A 75 -10.14 25.12 -6.21
CA ASN A 75 -8.69 25.31 -6.13
C ASN A 75 -8.08 24.59 -4.92
N VAL A 76 -8.75 24.65 -3.76
CA VAL A 76 -8.29 23.98 -2.54
C VAL A 76 -8.44 22.46 -2.68
N GLY A 77 -9.54 21.97 -3.22
CA GLY A 77 -9.76 20.56 -3.51
C GLY A 77 -8.69 19.99 -4.44
N SER A 78 -8.38 20.69 -5.53
CA SER A 78 -7.30 20.32 -6.47
C SER A 78 -5.94 20.25 -5.77
N ALA A 79 -5.62 21.23 -4.91
CA ALA A 79 -4.37 21.25 -4.16
C ALA A 79 -4.28 20.10 -3.14
N VAL A 80 -5.39 19.76 -2.46
CA VAL A 80 -5.46 18.62 -1.53
C VAL A 80 -5.26 17.30 -2.28
N ILE A 81 -5.90 17.11 -3.44
CA ILE A 81 -5.72 15.90 -4.25
C ILE A 81 -4.25 15.77 -4.68
N ALA A 82 -3.64 16.84 -5.22
CA ALA A 82 -2.24 16.83 -5.64
C ALA A 82 -1.30 16.50 -4.46
N LYS A 83 -1.56 17.07 -3.28
CA LYS A 83 -0.73 16.84 -2.09
C LYS A 83 -0.90 15.42 -1.55
N ALA A 84 -2.11 14.86 -1.60
CA ALA A 84 -2.39 13.49 -1.20
C ALA A 84 -1.68 12.48 -2.11
N VAL A 85 -1.73 12.69 -3.43
CA VAL A 85 -1.02 11.85 -4.41
C VAL A 85 0.49 11.91 -4.19
N GLN A 86 1.06 13.13 -4.05
CA GLN A 86 2.48 13.30 -3.74
C GLN A 86 2.86 12.52 -2.48
N ARG A 87 2.08 12.67 -1.40
CA ARG A 87 2.35 11.99 -0.12
C ARG A 87 2.26 10.47 -0.22
N ALA A 88 1.42 9.94 -1.10
CA ALA A 88 1.33 8.51 -1.34
C ALA A 88 2.53 7.98 -2.13
N VAL A 89 2.98 8.70 -3.16
CA VAL A 89 4.19 8.35 -3.91
C VAL A 89 5.41 8.34 -2.99
N ASP A 90 5.52 9.32 -2.11
CA ASP A 90 6.70 9.48 -1.24
C ASP A 90 6.80 8.43 -0.13
N ALA A 91 5.68 7.91 0.37
CA ALA A 91 5.71 7.11 1.59
C ALA A 91 4.64 6.01 1.72
N ALA A 92 3.88 5.71 0.68
CA ALA A 92 3.03 4.52 0.65
C ALA A 92 3.74 3.33 -0.02
N PRO A 93 3.40 2.08 0.36
CA PRO A 93 3.90 0.90 -0.34
C PRO A 93 3.45 0.88 -1.81
N ALA A 94 4.36 0.64 -2.74
CA ALA A 94 4.09 0.67 -4.19
C ALA A 94 2.88 -0.18 -4.61
N LYS A 95 2.75 -1.40 -4.06
CA LYS A 95 1.61 -2.28 -4.34
C LYS A 95 0.25 -1.72 -3.90
N ALA A 96 0.22 -0.87 -2.87
CA ALA A 96 -1.01 -0.22 -2.43
C ALA A 96 -1.40 0.92 -3.38
N LEU A 97 -0.40 1.65 -3.90
CA LEU A 97 -0.63 2.65 -4.94
C LEU A 97 -1.08 1.99 -6.25
N GLU A 98 -0.45 0.89 -6.66
CA GLU A 98 -0.88 0.09 -7.82
C GLU A 98 -2.33 -0.42 -7.66
N ALA A 99 -2.66 -0.97 -6.48
CA ALA A 99 -4.01 -1.45 -6.18
C ALA A 99 -5.06 -0.33 -6.15
N ALA A 100 -4.65 0.92 -5.91
CA ALA A 100 -5.51 2.09 -6.02
C ALA A 100 -5.75 2.52 -7.48
N GLY A 101 -5.16 1.85 -8.47
CA GLY A 101 -5.16 2.27 -9.88
C GLY A 101 -4.02 3.24 -10.23
N GLY A 102 -2.94 3.23 -9.45
CA GLY A 102 -1.83 4.16 -9.58
C GLY A 102 -2.15 5.55 -9.03
N GLU A 103 -1.35 6.54 -9.40
CA GLU A 103 -1.52 7.93 -8.95
C GLU A 103 -2.87 8.53 -9.38
N ALA A 104 -3.34 8.22 -10.59
CA ALA A 104 -4.62 8.69 -11.12
C ALA A 104 -5.81 8.07 -10.38
N GLY A 105 -5.81 6.75 -10.16
CA GLY A 105 -6.88 6.10 -9.40
C GLY A 105 -6.90 6.51 -7.92
N LEU A 106 -5.74 6.78 -7.33
CA LEU A 106 -5.69 7.40 -6.00
C LEU A 106 -6.30 8.80 -6.00
N ALA A 107 -5.99 9.63 -7.00
CA ALA A 107 -6.57 10.98 -7.12
C ALA A 107 -8.11 10.93 -7.16
N GLU A 108 -8.69 9.98 -7.89
CA GLU A 108 -10.14 9.74 -7.92
C GLU A 108 -10.71 9.30 -6.56
N ILE A 109 -10.01 8.42 -5.84
CA ILE A 109 -10.43 7.99 -4.50
C ILE A 109 -10.43 9.17 -3.53
N VAL A 110 -9.40 10.01 -3.57
CA VAL A 110 -9.31 11.21 -2.72
C VAL A 110 -10.40 12.20 -3.10
N PHE A 111 -10.60 12.50 -4.38
CA PHE A 111 -11.65 13.40 -4.87
C PHE A 111 -13.04 13.01 -4.34
N ARG A 112 -13.40 11.73 -4.42
CA ARG A 112 -14.69 11.21 -3.89
C ARG A 112 -14.87 11.34 -2.38
N LYS A 113 -13.76 11.52 -1.63
CA LYS A 113 -13.79 11.69 -0.17
C LYS A 113 -13.87 13.16 0.25
N LEU A 114 -13.53 14.09 -0.63
CA LEU A 114 -13.54 15.51 -0.29
C LEU A 114 -14.97 16.06 -0.28
N ASN A 115 -15.28 16.86 0.73
CA ASN A 115 -16.48 17.67 0.74
C ASN A 115 -16.21 18.95 -0.07
N LEU A 116 -16.63 18.98 -1.33
CA LEU A 116 -16.36 20.09 -2.24
C LEU A 116 -17.57 21.05 -2.34
N GLU A 117 -17.32 22.26 -2.84
CA GLU A 117 -18.40 23.19 -3.21
C GLU A 117 -19.25 22.64 -4.37
N ASP A 118 -20.49 23.14 -4.52
CA ASP A 118 -21.48 22.52 -5.43
C ASP A 118 -21.08 22.61 -6.91
N ASP A 119 -20.27 23.61 -7.27
CA ASP A 119 -19.76 23.79 -8.63
C ASP A 119 -18.54 22.90 -8.92
N ALA A 120 -17.96 22.25 -7.91
CA ALA A 120 -16.80 21.39 -8.06
C ALA A 120 -17.18 20.04 -8.68
N ASN A 121 -16.44 19.67 -9.72
CA ASN A 121 -16.65 18.43 -10.46
C ASN A 121 -15.32 17.87 -10.96
N GLU A 122 -15.39 16.69 -11.58
CA GLU A 122 -14.20 16.01 -12.09
C GLU A 122 -13.42 16.87 -13.10
N HIS A 123 -14.10 17.65 -13.94
CA HIS A 123 -13.45 18.44 -14.99
C HIS A 123 -12.64 19.63 -14.45
N ASN A 124 -13.16 20.32 -13.44
CA ASN A 124 -12.51 21.52 -12.89
C ASN A 124 -11.63 21.26 -11.65
N THR A 125 -11.78 20.10 -10.99
CA THR A 125 -11.09 19.81 -9.72
C THR A 125 -10.13 18.62 -9.83
N LEU A 126 -10.51 17.55 -10.53
CA LEU A 126 -9.71 16.33 -10.63
C LEU A 126 -8.83 16.31 -11.89
N ALA A 127 -9.41 16.58 -13.05
CA ALA A 127 -8.75 16.53 -14.34
C ALA A 127 -7.48 17.41 -14.43
N PRO A 128 -7.43 18.64 -13.84
CA PRO A 128 -6.22 19.44 -13.84
C PRO A 128 -5.07 18.76 -13.09
N VAL A 129 -5.37 18.01 -12.02
CA VAL A 129 -4.36 17.26 -11.25
C VAL A 129 -3.90 16.05 -12.03
N VAL A 130 -4.84 15.25 -12.55
CA VAL A 130 -4.52 14.03 -13.32
C VAL A 130 -3.69 14.36 -14.57
N ALA A 131 -3.95 15.49 -15.24
CA ALA A 131 -3.20 15.93 -16.41
C ALA A 131 -1.72 16.25 -16.11
N GLN A 132 -1.38 16.54 -14.85
CA GLN A 132 -0.02 16.86 -14.40
C GLN A 132 0.73 15.62 -13.87
N LEU A 133 0.04 14.49 -13.68
CA LEU A 133 0.66 13.27 -13.21
C LEU A 133 1.55 12.67 -14.30
N PRO A 134 2.69 12.04 -13.92
CA PRO A 134 3.49 11.28 -14.87
C PRO A 134 2.61 10.20 -15.51
N ARG A 135 2.50 10.19 -16.85
CA ARG A 135 1.79 9.13 -17.56
C ARG A 135 2.54 7.82 -17.35
N THR A 136 2.12 7.03 -16.38
CA THR A 136 2.60 5.66 -16.20
C THR A 136 2.17 4.87 -17.44
N ARG A 137 3.15 4.35 -18.17
CA ARG A 137 2.96 3.57 -19.40
C ARG A 137 2.91 2.08 -19.07
#